data_AF-A0A8J6Z5Y0-F1
#
_entry.id   AF-A0A8J6Z5Y0-F1
#
_cell.length_a   1.000
_cell.length_b   1.000
_cell.length_c   1.000
_cell.angle_alpha   90.00
_cell.angle_beta   90.00
_cell.angle_gamma   90.00
#
_symmetry.space_group_name_H-M   'P 1'
#
loop_
_entity.id
_entity.type
_entity.pdbx_description
1 polymer ?
#
loop_
_entity_poly.entity_id
_entity_poly.type
_entity_poly.pdbx_seq_one_letter_code
_entity_poly.pdbx_strand_id
1 'polypeptide(L)'
;MKHLILAAILSAAALPALAQNADGLPQETVDAITAKLAEMNCQMDPDDIEAEDEGYDLDDVICEGGQQYDILLDMDLNEVSRRAE
;
A
#
# COMPACT_ATOMS: atom_id res chain seq x y z
N MET A 1 10.84 -41.38 22.76
CA MET A 1 12.05 -41.07 23.55
C MET A 1 12.15 -39.57 23.66
N LYS A 2 12.33 -39.11 24.90
CA LYS A 2 12.34 -37.71 25.32
C LYS A 2 13.67 -37.06 24.96
N HIS A 3 13.66 -35.94 24.23
CA HIS A 3 14.70 -34.94 24.30
C HIS A 3 14.08 -33.55 24.30
N LEU A 4 14.05 -32.96 25.49
CA LEU A 4 13.91 -31.54 25.76
C LEU A 4 15.14 -30.82 25.21
N ILE A 5 14.95 -29.75 24.44
CA ILE A 5 15.90 -28.63 24.42
C ILE A 5 15.10 -27.33 24.45
N LEU A 6 15.19 -26.67 25.59
CA LEU A 6 14.79 -25.30 25.85
C LEU A 6 15.89 -24.40 25.26
N ALA A 7 15.56 -23.52 24.32
CA ALA A 7 16.46 -22.47 23.86
C ALA A 7 15.73 -21.13 23.95
N ALA A 8 16.18 -20.32 24.91
CA ALA A 8 15.75 -18.95 25.11
C ALA A 8 16.11 -18.11 23.89
N ILE A 9 15.11 -17.47 23.27
CA ILE A 9 15.34 -16.45 22.26
C ILE A 9 15.30 -15.10 22.97
N LEU A 10 16.43 -14.42 22.85
CA LEU A 10 16.75 -13.08 23.30
C LEU A 10 15.58 -12.12 23.09
N SER A 11 15.33 -11.32 24.13
CA SER A 11 14.51 -10.12 24.11
C SER A 11 14.84 -9.28 22.89
N ALA A 12 13.87 -9.19 21.97
CA ALA A 12 13.93 -8.29 20.83
C ALA A 12 14.12 -6.86 21.35
N ALA A 13 15.20 -6.22 20.91
CA ALA A 13 15.37 -4.79 21.06
C ALA A 13 14.19 -4.12 20.33
N ALA A 14 13.33 -3.46 21.10
CA ALA A 14 12.28 -2.60 20.57
C ALA A 14 12.94 -1.36 19.95
N LEU A 15 13.37 -1.48 18.70
CA LEU A 15 13.46 -0.34 17.81
C LEU A 15 12.01 0.04 17.45
N PRO A 16 11.67 1.34 17.34
CA PRO A 16 10.43 1.72 16.70
C PRO A 16 10.50 1.17 15.28
N ALA A 17 9.75 0.10 15.01
CA ALA A 17 9.44 -0.30 13.67
C ALA A 17 8.63 0.87 13.09
N LEU A 18 9.29 1.76 12.36
CA LEU A 18 8.59 2.56 11.36
C LEU A 18 7.94 1.53 10.45
N ALA A 19 6.62 1.42 10.53
CA ALA A 19 5.84 0.55 9.67
C ALA A 19 6.24 0.88 8.22
N GLN A 20 6.96 -0.04 7.59
CA GLN A 20 7.24 0.01 6.16
C GLN A 20 5.98 -0.55 5.50
N ASN A 21 5.21 0.32 4.86
CA ASN A 21 4.05 -0.07 4.05
C ASN A 21 4.51 -0.38 2.61
N ALA A 22 3.57 -0.59 1.69
CA ALA A 22 3.77 -0.64 0.23
C ALA A 22 5.02 0.11 -0.23
N ASP A 23 5.99 -0.61 -0.81
CA ASP A 23 7.28 -0.10 -1.28
C ASP A 23 8.07 0.84 -0.35
N GLY A 24 7.82 0.80 0.96
CA GLY A 24 8.45 1.69 1.93
C GLY A 24 7.88 3.11 1.93
N LEU A 25 6.69 3.31 1.34
CA LEU A 25 5.96 4.58 1.39
C LEU A 25 5.63 4.99 2.83
N PRO A 26 5.68 6.31 3.13
CA PRO A 26 5.14 6.83 4.38
C PRO A 26 3.66 6.43 4.53
N GLN A 27 3.25 6.00 5.73
CA GLN A 27 1.85 5.65 6.01
C GLN A 27 0.89 6.78 5.65
N GLU A 28 1.28 8.03 5.87
CA GLU A 28 0.47 9.21 5.53
C GLU A 28 0.14 9.28 4.03
N THR A 29 1.06 8.84 3.16
CA THR A 29 0.86 8.79 1.71
C THR A 29 -0.13 7.69 1.35
N VAL A 30 0.06 6.49 1.91
CA VAL A 30 -0.84 5.34 1.71
C VAL A 30 -2.27 5.68 2.16
N ASP A 31 -2.41 6.31 3.33
CA ASP A 31 -3.70 6.73 3.88
C ASP A 31 -4.37 7.79 2.99
N ALA A 32 -3.60 8.75 2.46
CA ALA A 32 -4.11 9.79 1.58
C ALA A 32 -4.61 9.21 0.24
N ILE A 33 -3.87 8.30 -0.37
CA ILE A 33 -4.27 7.61 -1.61
C ILE A 33 -5.54 6.78 -1.37
N THR A 34 -5.57 6.00 -0.29
CA THR A 34 -6.74 5.17 0.07
C THR A 34 -7.98 6.03 0.31
N ALA A 35 -7.84 7.17 0.99
CA ALA A 35 -8.94 8.11 1.19
C ALA A 35 -9.43 8.69 -0.14
N LYS A 36 -8.52 9.07 -1.04
CA LYS A 36 -8.87 9.56 -2.39
C LYS A 36 -9.63 8.51 -3.20
N LEU A 37 -9.19 7.25 -3.17
CA LEU A 37 -9.90 6.16 -3.85
C LEU A 37 -11.31 5.99 -3.28
N ALA A 38 -11.47 6.03 -1.96
CA ALA A 38 -12.78 5.94 -1.32
C ALA A 38 -13.73 7.09 -1.73
N GLU A 39 -13.22 8.33 -1.87
CA GLU A 39 -14.01 9.47 -2.38
C GLU A 39 -14.51 9.25 -3.82
N MET A 40 -13.77 8.47 -4.61
CA MET A 40 -14.14 8.09 -5.97
C MET A 40 -15.01 6.83 -6.05
N ASN A 41 -15.42 6.26 -4.90
CA ASN A 41 -16.05 4.94 -4.82
C ASN A 41 -15.20 3.82 -5.44
N CYS A 42 -13.88 3.89 -5.20
CA CYS A 42 -12.90 2.90 -5.62
C CYS A 42 -12.15 2.32 -4.42
N GLN A 43 -11.55 1.16 -4.62
CA GLN A 43 -10.71 0.47 -3.63
C GLN A 43 -9.59 -0.30 -4.36
N MET A 44 -8.47 -0.49 -3.67
CA MET A 44 -7.37 -1.37 -4.09
C MET A 44 -6.72 -1.97 -2.84
N ASP A 45 -5.78 -2.90 -3.00
CA ASP A 45 -4.89 -3.30 -1.91
C ASP A 45 -3.86 -2.18 -1.66
N PRO A 46 -3.77 -1.60 -0.46
CA PRO A 46 -2.77 -0.58 -0.16
C PRO A 46 -1.34 -1.06 -0.38
N ASP A 47 -1.06 -2.37 -0.29
CA ASP A 47 0.27 -2.95 -0.52
C ASP A 47 0.68 -2.94 -2.01
N ASP A 48 -0.27 -2.72 -2.93
CA ASP A 48 -0.05 -2.65 -4.39
C ASP A 48 0.14 -1.20 -4.88
N ILE A 49 0.34 -0.22 -3.97
CA ILE A 49 0.68 1.15 -4.35
C ILE A 49 2.18 1.23 -4.68
N GLU A 50 2.50 1.50 -5.95
CA GLU A 50 3.88 1.64 -6.40
C GLU A 50 4.29 3.12 -6.50
N ALA A 51 5.47 3.44 -5.97
CA ALA A 51 6.02 4.80 -6.00
C ALA A 51 6.89 5.00 -7.24
N GLU A 52 6.56 6.00 -8.06
CA GLU A 52 7.28 6.33 -9.29
C GLU A 52 7.96 7.69 -9.21
N ASP A 53 8.89 7.96 -10.14
CA ASP A 53 9.66 9.22 -10.17
C ASP A 53 8.76 10.48 -10.23
N GLU A 54 7.58 10.36 -10.86
CA GLU A 54 6.65 11.48 -11.09
C GLU A 54 5.29 11.30 -10.37
N GLY A 55 5.12 10.26 -9.56
CA GLY A 55 3.78 9.92 -9.08
C GLY A 55 3.65 8.61 -8.32
N TYR A 56 2.44 8.08 -8.38
CA TYR A 56 2.07 6.79 -7.82
C TYR A 56 1.28 6.01 -8.85
N ASP A 57 1.71 4.78 -9.13
CA ASP A 57 0.97 3.86 -9.97
C ASP A 57 0.03 3.01 -9.10
N LEU A 58 -1.22 2.92 -9.53
CA LEU A 58 -2.29 2.21 -8.84
C LEU A 58 -2.91 1.22 -9.81
N ASP A 59 -2.42 -0.01 -9.77
CA ASP A 59 -2.95 -1.11 -10.57
C ASP A 59 -4.16 -1.77 -9.89
N ASP A 60 -4.98 -2.49 -10.68
CA ASP A 60 -6.13 -3.27 -10.18
C ASP A 60 -7.14 -2.46 -9.33
N VAL A 61 -7.29 -1.14 -9.55
CA VAL A 61 -8.23 -0.31 -8.79
C VAL A 61 -9.67 -0.68 -9.16
N ILE A 62 -10.40 -1.27 -8.21
CA ILE A 62 -11.80 -1.66 -8.37
C ILE A 62 -12.70 -0.50 -7.99
N CYS A 63 -13.43 0.05 -8.96
CA CYS A 63 -14.42 1.11 -8.75
C CYS A 63 -15.87 0.61 -8.79
N GLU A 64 -16.82 1.52 -8.55
CA GLU A 64 -18.26 1.25 -8.63
C GLU A 64 -18.64 0.43 -9.89
N GLY A 65 -19.47 -0.59 -9.69
CA GLY A 65 -19.83 -1.55 -10.73
C GLY A 65 -18.84 -2.68 -10.93
N GLY A 66 -17.76 -2.73 -10.15
CA GLY A 66 -16.76 -3.81 -10.18
C GLY A 66 -15.81 -3.75 -11.37
N GLN A 67 -15.68 -2.58 -12.01
CA GLN A 67 -14.73 -2.34 -13.09
C GLN A 67 -13.35 -2.06 -12.49
N GLN A 68 -12.31 -2.64 -13.11
CA GLN A 68 -10.92 -2.43 -12.75
C GLN A 68 -10.26 -1.37 -13.65
N TYR A 69 -9.34 -0.62 -13.08
CA TYR A 69 -8.60 0.43 -13.75
C TYR A 69 -7.16 0.50 -13.26
N ASP A 70 -6.22 0.78 -14.17
CA ASP A 70 -4.94 1.39 -13.82
C ASP A 70 -5.18 2.89 -13.65
N ILE A 71 -4.71 3.46 -12.54
CA ILE A 71 -4.79 4.90 -12.28
C ILE A 71 -3.40 5.41 -11.92
N LEU A 72 -2.91 6.37 -12.70
CA LEU A 72 -1.68 7.10 -12.37
C LEU A 72 -2.05 8.39 -11.63
N LEU A 73 -1.45 8.60 -10.46
CA LEU A 73 -1.52 9.84 -9.71
C LEU A 73 -0.21 10.61 -9.82
N ASP A 74 -0.26 11.95 -9.88
CA ASP A 74 0.94 12.77 -9.68
C ASP A 74 1.32 12.89 -8.19
N MET A 75 2.44 13.56 -7.91
CA MET A 75 2.95 13.82 -6.56
C MET A 75 1.99 14.64 -5.66
N ASP A 76 1.07 15.39 -6.26
CA ASP A 76 0.03 16.15 -5.55
C ASP A 76 -1.27 15.33 -5.40
N LEU A 77 -1.23 14.04 -5.74
CA LEU A 77 -2.35 13.09 -5.76
C LEU A 77 -3.46 13.47 -6.76
N ASN A 78 -3.16 14.22 -7.80
CA ASN A 78 -4.12 14.41 -8.90
C ASN A 78 -4.07 13.22 -9.85
N GLU A 79 -5.24 12.80 -10.33
CA GLU A 79 -5.33 11.77 -11.37
C GLU A 79 -4.82 12.33 -12.69
N VAL A 80 -3.72 11.77 -13.20
CA VAL A 80 -3.14 12.14 -14.49
C VAL A 80 -3.56 11.20 -15.62
N SER A 81 -3.87 9.93 -15.30
CA SER A 81 -4.35 8.94 -16.25
C SER A 81 -5.27 7.93 -15.58
N ARG A 82 -6.23 7.42 -16.36
CA ARG A 82 -7.08 6.28 -16.01
C ARG A 82 -7.30 5.41 -17.23
N ARG A 83 -6.98 4.13 -17.12
CA ARG A 83 -7.14 3.13 -18.19
C ARG A 83 -7.96 1.96 -17.65
N ALA A 84 -8.94 1.47 -18.41
CA ALA A 84 -9.62 0.22 -18.05
C ALA A 84 -8.71 -0.98 -18.32
N GLU A 85 -8.76 -1.98 -17.44
CA GLU A 85 -8.08 -3.28 -17.60
C GLU A 85 -8.88 -4.29 -18.44
#